data_AF-A0A165WFJ9-F1
#
_entry.id   AF-A0A165WFJ9-F1
#
_cell.length_a   1.000
_cell.length_b   1.000
_cell.length_c   1.000
_cell.angle_alpha   90.00
_cell.angle_beta   90.00
_cell.angle_gamma   90.00
#
_symmetry.space_group_name_H-M   'P 1'
#
loop_
_entity.id
_entity.type
_entity.pdbx_description
1 polymer ?
#
loop_
_entity_poly.entity_id
_entity_poly.type
_entity_poly.pdbx_seq_one_letter_code
_entity_poly.pdbx_strand_id
1 'polypeptide(L)'
;MKEINDSDDDYDPHEDGEVFNTAKPIRASTAKFLVGHPQRLTHDVYLLSEKNARIPMFCGGLIPREDQGNLEDFYVTMLTLYKPWRTGRDLKAPEQTWKDAHEEYSYHQRFVDIQKYCKIRYECLDARDDYRQSRK
;
A
#
# COMPACT_ATOMS: atom_id res chain seq x y z
N MET A 1 8.67 -49.19 -25.31
CA MET A 1 8.96 -48.06 -26.21
C MET A 1 7.72 -47.81 -27.06
N LYS A 2 7.02 -46.71 -26.83
CA LYS A 2 6.06 -46.14 -27.78
C LYS A 2 6.46 -44.67 -27.90
N GLU A 3 6.89 -44.32 -29.10
CA GLU A 3 7.21 -42.95 -29.51
C GLU A 3 5.91 -42.15 -29.54
N ILE A 4 5.92 -41.00 -28.88
CA ILE A 4 4.84 -40.02 -28.97
C ILE A 4 5.34 -38.98 -29.97
N ASN A 5 4.55 -38.86 -31.03
CA ASN A 5 4.72 -37.96 -32.17
C ASN A 5 4.74 -36.50 -31.69
N ASP A 6 5.77 -35.78 -32.13
CA ASP A 6 5.93 -34.33 -31.97
C ASP A 6 4.84 -33.63 -32.80
N SER A 7 3.96 -32.89 -32.13
CA SER A 7 3.02 -31.99 -32.79
C SER A 7 3.47 -30.59 -32.45
N ASP A 8 4.21 -29.99 -33.38
CA ASP A 8 4.56 -28.57 -33.40
C ASP A 8 3.27 -27.73 -33.46
N ASP A 9 2.75 -27.32 -32.31
CA ASP A 9 1.80 -26.21 -32.22
C ASP A 9 2.61 -24.90 -32.34
N ASP A 10 2.66 -24.38 -33.55
CA ASP A 10 3.23 -23.07 -33.91
C ASP A 10 2.40 -21.96 -33.24
N TYR A 11 2.79 -21.59 -32.02
CA TYR A 11 2.20 -20.48 -31.28
C TYR A 11 2.76 -19.16 -31.83
N ASP A 12 2.03 -18.55 -32.77
CA ASP A 12 2.27 -17.18 -33.23
C ASP A 12 1.67 -16.17 -32.23
N PRO A 13 2.46 -15.37 -31.50
CA PRO A 13 1.97 -14.42 -30.51
C PRO A 13 1.46 -13.09 -31.11
N HIS A 14 1.36 -12.96 -32.43
CA HIS A 14 1.17 -11.66 -33.08
C HIS A 14 -0.11 -11.55 -33.91
N GLU A 15 -1.27 -11.71 -33.27
CA GLU A 15 -2.53 -11.24 -33.86
C GLU A 15 -3.49 -10.64 -32.82
N ASP A 16 -3.07 -9.54 -32.18
CA ASP A 16 -3.98 -8.63 -31.49
C ASP A 16 -4.17 -7.36 -32.31
N GLY A 17 -5.30 -7.34 -33.04
CA GLY A 17 -5.72 -6.22 -33.88
C GLY A 17 -5.69 -4.89 -33.15
N GLU A 18 -5.07 -3.89 -33.80
CA GLU A 18 -4.99 -2.53 -33.28
C GLU A 18 -6.38 -1.88 -33.21
N VAL A 19 -6.98 -1.91 -32.03
CA VAL A 19 -8.10 -1.03 -31.70
C VAL A 19 -7.52 0.34 -31.37
N PHE A 20 -7.39 1.19 -32.40
CA PHE A 20 -7.05 2.60 -32.23
C PHE A 20 -8.13 3.33 -31.44
N ASN A 21 -8.01 3.29 -30.12
CA ASN A 21 -8.79 4.14 -29.24
C ASN A 21 -8.23 5.56 -29.36
N THR A 22 -8.82 6.37 -30.24
CA THR A 22 -8.43 7.77 -30.52
C THR A 22 -8.80 8.75 -29.38
N ALA A 23 -9.07 8.25 -28.18
CA ALA A 23 -9.22 9.08 -27.00
C ALA A 23 -7.84 9.66 -26.65
N LYS A 24 -7.65 10.96 -26.96
CA LYS A 24 -6.50 11.73 -26.48
C LYS A 24 -6.33 11.46 -24.98
N PRO A 25 -5.13 11.12 -24.49
CA PRO A 25 -4.93 10.89 -23.08
C PRO A 25 -5.38 12.14 -22.34
N ILE A 26 -6.37 11.97 -21.44
CA ILE A 26 -6.80 13.04 -20.53
C ILE A 26 -5.52 13.46 -19.82
N ARG A 27 -5.02 14.66 -20.13
CA ARG A 27 -3.84 15.20 -19.46
C ARG A 27 -4.12 15.10 -17.98
N ALA A 28 -3.31 14.33 -17.24
CA ALA A 28 -3.42 14.21 -15.80
C ALA A 28 -3.55 15.63 -15.23
N SER A 29 -4.71 15.97 -14.68
CA SER A 29 -4.98 17.32 -14.23
C SER A 29 -3.99 17.64 -13.12
N THR A 30 -3.10 18.58 -13.37
CA THR A 30 -2.22 19.14 -12.34
C THR A 30 -3.07 19.80 -11.27
N ALA A 31 -3.04 19.24 -10.06
CA ALA A 31 -3.66 19.86 -8.91
C ALA A 31 -2.67 20.82 -8.23
N LYS A 32 -3.18 21.97 -7.76
CA LYS A 32 -2.41 22.94 -6.97
C LYS A 32 -2.61 22.66 -5.48
N PHE A 33 -1.60 22.98 -4.67
CA PHE A 33 -1.78 22.96 -3.22
C PHE A 33 -2.83 23.99 -2.75
N LEU A 34 -3.43 23.73 -1.59
CA LEU A 34 -4.41 24.60 -0.95
C LEU A 34 -3.88 26.01 -0.71
N VAL A 35 -4.79 27.00 -0.65
CA VAL A 35 -4.42 28.41 -0.41
C VAL A 35 -3.68 28.51 0.92
N GLY A 36 -2.55 29.22 0.94
CA GLY A 36 -1.70 29.36 2.12
C GLY A 36 -0.64 28.27 2.30
N HIS A 37 -0.62 27.23 1.46
CA HIS A 37 0.45 26.23 1.52
C HIS A 37 1.78 26.81 1.01
N PRO A 38 2.92 26.63 1.72
CA PRO A 38 4.22 27.22 1.34
C PRO A 38 4.67 26.87 -0.08
N GLN A 39 4.28 25.70 -0.58
CA GLN A 39 4.68 25.20 -1.90
C GLN A 39 3.65 25.45 -3.01
N ARG A 40 2.53 26.13 -2.75
CA ARG A 40 1.45 26.30 -3.73
C ARG A 40 1.89 26.96 -5.04
N LEU A 41 2.79 27.94 -4.97
CA LEU A 41 3.27 28.68 -6.14
C LEU A 41 4.47 28.03 -6.81
N THR A 42 5.18 27.14 -6.11
CA THR A 42 6.44 26.55 -6.58
C THR A 42 6.33 25.10 -7.02
N HIS A 43 5.26 24.40 -6.65
CA HIS A 43 5.08 22.97 -6.93
C HIS A 43 3.67 22.66 -7.45
N ASP A 44 3.60 21.61 -8.26
CA ASP A 44 2.38 21.03 -8.80
C ASP A 44 2.24 19.57 -8.35
N VAL A 45 1.00 19.13 -8.14
CA VAL A 45 0.66 17.76 -7.76
C VAL A 45 0.14 17.03 -8.98
N TYR A 46 0.75 15.88 -9.28
CA TYR A 46 0.35 15.00 -10.37
C TYR A 46 -0.04 13.64 -9.81
N LEU A 47 -1.22 13.15 -10.18
CA LEU A 47 -1.59 11.78 -9.88
C LEU A 47 -0.92 10.86 -10.91
N LEU A 48 -0.10 9.93 -10.44
CA LEU A 48 0.55 8.93 -11.29
C LEU A 48 -0.48 7.90 -11.74
N SER A 49 -0.38 7.44 -12.99
CA SER A 49 -1.14 6.28 -13.45
C SER A 49 -0.72 5.03 -12.67
N GLU A 50 -1.59 4.02 -12.61
CA GLU A 50 -1.30 2.77 -11.90
C GLU A 50 0.00 2.10 -12.38
N LYS A 51 0.25 2.10 -13.70
CA LYS A 51 1.50 1.59 -14.29
C LYS A 51 2.76 2.27 -13.72
N ASN A 52 2.65 3.54 -13.35
CA ASN A 52 3.76 4.34 -12.81
C ASN A 52 3.62 4.55 -11.29
N ALA A 53 2.67 3.87 -10.64
CA ALA A 53 2.43 4.03 -9.22
C ALA A 53 3.69 3.61 -8.45
N ARG A 54 4.02 4.39 -7.43
CA ARG A 54 5.14 4.12 -6.53
C ARG A 54 4.58 3.67 -5.20
N ILE A 55 5.21 2.67 -4.60
CA ILE A 55 4.88 2.18 -3.26
C ILE A 55 5.89 2.79 -2.29
N PRO A 56 5.44 3.56 -1.28
CA PRO A 56 6.32 4.04 -0.22
C PRO A 56 7.00 2.85 0.48
N MET A 57 8.33 2.92 0.59
CA MET A 57 9.12 1.95 1.35
C MET A 57 9.50 2.56 2.69
N PHE A 58 9.14 1.90 3.78
CA PHE A 58 9.50 2.35 5.12
C PHE A 58 10.95 1.99 5.45
N CYS A 59 11.81 2.99 5.60
CA CYS A 59 13.18 2.84 6.07
C CYS A 59 13.22 3.12 7.57
N GLY A 60 13.56 2.13 8.40
CA GLY A 60 13.74 2.36 9.85
C GLY A 60 13.20 1.27 10.79
N GLY A 61 12.54 0.24 10.27
CA GLY A 61 12.03 -0.85 11.09
C GLY A 61 10.80 -1.49 10.48
N LEU A 62 10.25 -2.48 11.17
CA LEU A 62 9.01 -3.12 10.77
C LEU A 62 7.82 -2.36 11.38
N ILE A 63 6.72 -2.25 10.64
CA ILE A 63 5.47 -1.62 11.12
C ILE A 63 4.94 -2.43 12.31
N PRO A 64 4.60 -1.84 13.47
CA PRO A 64 4.15 -2.61 14.64
C PRO A 64 3.05 -3.63 14.32
N ARG A 65 3.05 -4.75 15.06
CA ARG A 65 2.06 -5.81 14.87
C ARG A 65 0.81 -5.53 15.69
N GLU A 66 -0.32 -5.91 15.12
CA GLU A 66 -1.62 -5.84 15.80
C GLU A 66 -1.81 -6.98 16.80
N ASP A 67 -1.19 -8.13 16.56
CA ASP A 67 -1.40 -9.36 17.32
C ASP A 67 -0.34 -9.59 18.42
N GLN A 68 0.76 -8.83 18.42
CA GLN A 68 1.80 -8.94 19.45
C GLN A 68 2.55 -7.62 19.66
N GLY A 69 3.16 -7.49 20.84
CA GLY A 69 3.96 -6.32 21.21
C GLY A 69 3.09 -5.21 21.80
N ASN A 70 3.51 -3.97 21.56
CA ASN A 70 2.82 -2.79 22.10
C ASN A 70 1.71 -2.31 21.17
N LEU A 71 0.46 -2.52 21.58
CA LEU A 71 -0.71 -2.11 20.81
C LEU A 71 -0.85 -0.58 20.67
N GLU A 72 -0.36 0.19 21.65
CA GLU A 72 -0.35 1.65 21.53
C GLU A 72 0.49 2.10 20.33
N ASP A 73 1.68 1.52 20.15
CA ASP A 73 2.55 1.84 19.00
C ASP A 73 1.87 1.48 17.68
N PHE A 74 1.12 0.39 17.65
CA PHE A 74 0.32 0.00 16.49
C PHE A 74 -0.78 1.04 16.17
N TYR A 75 -1.59 1.43 17.15
CA TYR A 75 -2.66 2.41 16.94
C TYR A 75 -2.11 3.76 16.49
N VAL A 76 -1.06 4.26 17.16
CA VAL A 76 -0.37 5.49 16.80
C VAL A 76 0.15 5.41 15.37
N THR A 77 0.79 4.30 14.99
CA THR A 77 1.35 4.13 13.65
C THR A 77 0.26 4.11 12.59
N MET A 78 -0.83 3.36 12.77
CA MET A 78 -1.92 3.29 11.81
C MET A 78 -2.62 4.64 11.61
N LEU A 79 -2.86 5.37 12.70
CA LEU A 79 -3.41 6.73 12.63
C LEU A 79 -2.45 7.68 11.90
N THR A 80 -1.16 7.64 12.22
CA THR A 80 -0.15 8.51 11.61
C THR A 80 -0.01 8.28 10.10
N LEU A 81 -0.15 7.04 9.64
CA LEU A 81 -0.02 6.71 8.22
C LEU A 81 -1.28 7.01 7.40
N TYR A 82 -2.47 6.80 7.97
CA TYR A 82 -3.69 6.71 7.17
C TYR A 82 -4.79 7.71 7.56
N LYS A 83 -4.65 8.42 8.68
CA LYS A 83 -5.51 9.56 9.01
C LYS A 83 -4.85 10.84 8.48
N PRO A 84 -5.55 11.76 7.82
CA PRO A 84 -4.97 13.06 7.49
C PRO A 84 -4.68 13.86 8.76
N TRP A 85 -3.45 14.38 8.90
CA TRP A 85 -3.07 15.21 10.05
C TRP A 85 -2.03 16.27 9.66
N ARG A 86 -1.98 17.33 10.47
CA ARG A 86 -0.90 18.34 10.47
C ARG A 86 -0.28 18.47 11.86
N THR A 87 -1.05 18.16 12.90
CA THR A 87 -0.64 18.17 14.30
C THR A 87 -1.16 16.91 14.99
N GLY A 88 -0.60 16.56 16.16
CA GLY A 88 -1.09 15.40 16.93
C GLY A 88 -2.57 15.52 17.36
N ARG A 89 -3.12 16.73 17.42
CA ARG A 89 -4.55 16.97 17.73
C ARG A 89 -5.49 16.52 16.63
N ASP A 90 -5.00 16.40 15.40
CA ASP A 90 -5.79 15.85 14.30
C ASP A 90 -5.88 14.31 14.42
N LEU A 91 -4.94 13.68 15.12
CA LEU A 91 -4.91 12.23 15.30
C LEU A 91 -5.88 11.75 16.38
N LYS A 92 -5.92 12.44 17.54
CA LYS A 92 -6.85 12.12 18.64
C LYS A 92 -7.26 13.36 19.44
N ALA A 93 -8.40 13.29 20.12
CA ALA A 93 -8.75 14.29 21.13
C ALA A 93 -7.85 14.16 22.39
N PRO A 94 -7.69 15.23 23.20
CA PRO A 94 -6.81 15.22 24.37
C PRO A 94 -7.09 14.05 25.33
N GLU A 95 -8.36 13.84 25.67
CA GLU A 95 -8.81 12.81 26.63
C GLU A 95 -9.10 11.45 25.98
N GLN A 96 -9.02 11.33 24.66
CA GLN A 96 -9.29 10.10 23.93
C GLN A 96 -8.07 9.17 23.98
N THR A 97 -8.28 7.86 24.16
CA THR A 97 -7.18 6.89 24.05
C THR A 97 -6.79 6.67 22.59
N TRP A 98 -5.59 6.17 22.32
CA TRP A 98 -5.17 5.88 20.95
C TRP A 98 -5.99 4.75 20.31
N LYS A 99 -6.40 3.78 21.12
CA LYS A 99 -7.29 2.71 20.71
C LYS A 99 -8.64 3.26 20.23
N ASP A 100 -9.29 4.08 21.06
CA ASP A 100 -10.60 4.65 20.70
C ASP A 100 -10.51 5.50 19.43
N ALA A 101 -9.44 6.30 19.29
CA ALA A 101 -9.22 7.12 18.10
C ALA A 101 -9.01 6.27 16.83
N HIS A 102 -8.35 5.12 16.96
CA HIS A 102 -8.14 4.16 15.88
C HIS A 102 -9.45 3.47 15.49
N GLU A 103 -10.24 3.01 16.46
CA GLU A 103 -11.51 2.30 16.22
C GLU A 103 -12.61 3.23 15.68
N GLU A 104 -12.63 4.50 16.06
CA GLU A 104 -13.59 5.49 15.58
C GLU A 104 -13.30 5.93 14.13
N TYR A 105 -12.02 5.91 13.72
CA TYR A 105 -11.64 6.39 12.40
C TYR A 105 -11.99 5.38 11.30
N SER A 106 -12.83 5.80 10.36
CA SER A 106 -13.19 5.00 9.19
C SER A 106 -12.08 5.02 8.14
N TYR A 107 -11.29 3.95 8.11
CA TYR A 107 -10.24 3.77 7.09
C TYR A 107 -10.84 3.50 5.71
N HIS A 108 -10.22 4.05 4.67
CA HIS A 108 -10.54 3.68 3.29
C HIS A 108 -10.18 2.20 3.07
N GLN A 109 -11.02 1.43 2.37
CA GLN A 109 -10.84 -0.02 2.17
C GLN A 109 -9.43 -0.40 1.69
N ARG A 110 -8.91 0.34 0.71
CA ARG A 110 -7.53 0.20 0.21
C ARG A 110 -6.47 0.17 1.32
N PHE A 111 -6.63 0.94 2.40
CA PHE A 111 -5.67 0.95 3.51
C PHE A 111 -5.80 -0.28 4.38
N VAL A 112 -7.03 -0.77 4.60
CA VAL A 112 -7.28 -2.05 5.28
C VAL A 112 -6.61 -3.20 4.50
N ASP A 113 -6.71 -3.18 3.18
CA ASP A 113 -6.06 -4.18 2.33
C ASP A 113 -4.54 -4.10 2.44
N ILE A 114 -3.96 -2.89 2.38
CA ILE A 114 -2.51 -2.68 2.55
C ILE A 114 -2.02 -3.16 3.93
N GLN A 115 -2.76 -2.85 5.00
CA GLN A 115 -2.42 -3.28 6.35
C GLN A 115 -2.34 -4.81 6.46
N LYS A 116 -3.26 -5.54 5.81
CA LYS A 116 -3.20 -7.01 5.73
C LYS A 116 -1.91 -7.49 5.07
N TYR A 117 -1.47 -6.85 3.99
CA TYR A 117 -0.21 -7.22 3.33
C TYR A 117 1.03 -6.91 4.18
N CYS A 118 0.99 -5.89 5.04
CA CYS A 118 2.07 -5.62 5.98
C CYS A 118 2.28 -6.78 6.97
N LYS A 119 1.22 -7.53 7.31
CA LYS A 119 1.29 -8.68 8.21
C LYS A 119 2.05 -9.88 7.61
N ILE A 120 1.97 -10.08 6.29
CA ILE A 120 2.56 -11.25 5.60
C ILE A 120 4.06 -11.39 5.91
N ARG A 121 4.80 -10.28 5.97
CA ARG A 121 6.23 -10.33 6.30
C ARG A 121 6.49 -10.96 7.67
N TYR A 122 5.64 -10.70 8.64
CA TYR A 122 5.74 -11.30 9.97
C TYR A 122 5.37 -12.77 9.96
N GLU A 123 4.30 -13.14 9.27
CA GLU A 123 3.89 -14.54 9.13
C GLU A 123 5.01 -15.39 8.50
N CYS A 124 5.71 -14.86 7.50
CA CYS A 124 6.88 -15.54 6.91
C CYS A 124 8.07 -15.65 7.87
N LEU A 125 8.31 -14.63 8.69
CA LEU A 125 9.39 -14.65 9.69
C LEU A 125 9.10 -15.65 10.80
N ASP A 126 7.87 -15.65 11.32
CA ASP A 126 7.39 -16.59 12.33
C ASP A 126 7.51 -18.03 11.81
N ALA A 127 6.98 -18.31 10.62
CA ALA A 127 7.05 -19.66 10.02
C ALA A 127 8.50 -20.16 9.84
N ARG A 128 9.44 -19.28 9.47
CA ARG A 128 10.86 -19.62 9.37
C ARG A 128 11.45 -19.97 10.73
N ASP A 129 11.12 -19.19 11.75
CA ASP A 129 11.68 -19.36 13.09
C ASP A 129 11.06 -20.58 13.80
N ASP A 130 9.77 -20.86 13.59
CA ASP A 130 9.08 -22.09 14.01
C ASP A 130 9.71 -23.34 13.37
N TYR A 131 9.99 -23.29 12.07
CA TYR A 131 10.71 -24.37 11.38
C TYR A 131 12.12 -24.60 11.95
N ARG A 132 12.82 -23.54 12.37
CA ARG A 132 14.14 -23.65 13.00
C ARG A 132 14.05 -24.25 14.41
N GLN A 133 13.02 -23.90 15.17
CA GLN A 133 12.81 -24.39 16.53
C GLN A 133 12.41 -25.88 16.54
N SER A 134 11.58 -26.32 15.60
CA SER A 134 11.13 -27.72 15.52
C SER A 134 12.21 -28.75 15.15
N ARG A 135 13.42 -28.29 14.74
CA ARG A 135 14.58 -29.15 14.44
C ARG A 135 15.63 -29.21 15.55
N LYS A 136 15.39 -28.53 16.68
CA LYS A 136 16.21 -28.67 17.89
C LYS A 136 15.59 -29.73 18.79
#